data_AF-A0A8T8I5J4-F1
#
_entry.id   AF-A0A8T8I5J4-F1
#
_cell.length_a   1.000
_cell.length_b   1.000
_cell.length_c   1.000
_cell.angle_alpha   90.00
_cell.angle_beta   90.00
_cell.angle_gamma   90.00
#
_symmetry.space_group_name_H-M   'P 1'
#
loop_
_entity.id
_entity.type
_entity.pdbx_description
1 polymer ?
#
loop_
_entity_poly.entity_id
_entity_poly.type
_entity_poly.pdbx_seq_one_letter_code
_entity_poly.pdbx_strand_id
1 'polypeptide(L)' 'MADLNLKKAAYERIGVESYWVLDPQEPKLSVFGFGADGLYELVAEVKGD' A
#
# COMPACT_ATOMS: atom_id res chain seq x y z
N MET A 1 0.90 6.40 15.65
CA MET A 1 -0.19 5.92 14.78
C MET A 1 -0.64 7.07 13.87
N ALA A 2 0.22 7.52 12.95
CA ALA A 2 -0.07 8.65 12.08
C ALA A 2 0.89 8.70 10.86
N ASP A 3 1.07 7.61 10.11
CA ASP A 3 2.12 7.61 9.06
C ASP A 3 1.72 6.89 7.76
N LEU A 4 0.94 5.81 7.84
CA LEU A 4 0.56 5.04 6.65
C LEU A 4 -0.44 5.77 5.75
N ASN A 5 -1.44 6.44 6.35
CA ASN A 5 -2.47 7.14 5.57
C ASN A 5 -1.94 8.40 4.88
N LEU A 6 -0.95 9.09 5.46
CA LEU A 6 -0.39 10.30 4.86
C LEU A 6 0.50 9.99 3.65
N LYS A 7 1.34 8.96 3.74
CA LYS A 7 2.16 8.50 2.61
C LYS A 7 1.30 7.90 1.50
N LYS A 8 0.31 7.08 1.85
CA LYS A 8 -0.61 6.48 0.88
C LYS A 8 -1.32 7.57 0.06
N ALA A 9 -1.92 8.56 0.72
CA ALA A 9 -2.61 9.66 0.04
C ALA A 9 -1.68 10.56 -0.81
N ALA A 10 -0.40 10.69 -0.43
CA ALA A 10 0.59 11.40 -1.23
C ALA A 10 0.92 10.63 -2.51
N TYR A 11 1.14 9.32 -2.44
CA TYR A 11 1.42 8.51 -3.62
C TYR A 11 0.20 8.34 -4.54
N GLU A 12 -1.02 8.30 -3.99
CA GLU A 12 -2.27 8.34 -4.78
C GLU A 12 -2.35 9.61 -5.62
N ARG A 13 -1.99 10.77 -5.02
CA ARG A 13 -2.01 12.05 -5.72
C ARG A 13 -0.99 12.18 -6.83
N ILE A 14 0.07 11.38 -6.81
CA ILE A 14 1.16 11.41 -7.80
C ILE A 14 0.98 10.30 -8.84
N GLY A 15 -0.01 9.41 -8.67
CA GLY A 15 -0.35 8.35 -9.62
C GLY A 15 0.68 7.22 -9.67
N VAL A 16 1.33 6.91 -8.54
CA VAL A 16 2.31 5.81 -8.49
C VAL A 16 1.59 4.48 -8.67
N GLU A 17 1.92 3.73 -9.73
CA GLU A 17 1.21 2.51 -10.13
C GLU A 17 1.17 1.41 -9.05
N SER A 18 2.16 1.36 -8.15
CA SER A 18 2.24 0.33 -7.12
C SER A 18 2.86 0.85 -5.82
N TYR A 19 2.18 0.60 -4.69
CA TYR A 19 2.61 0.98 -3.35
C TYR A 19 2.72 -0.26 -2.45
N TRP A 20 3.91 -0.53 -1.92
CA TRP A 20 4.22 -1.76 -1.19
C TRP A 20 4.52 -1.43 0.26
N VAL A 21 3.87 -2.13 1.19
CA VAL A 21 4.04 -1.98 2.63
C VAL A 21 4.54 -3.30 3.19
N LEU A 22 5.74 -3.27 3.77
CA LEU A 22 6.30 -4.38 4.54
C LEU A 22 6.18 -4.04 6.01
N ASP A 23 5.49 -4.90 6.76
CA ASP A 23 5.55 -4.92 8.21
C ASP A 23 6.63 -5.93 8.64
N PRO A 24 7.67 -5.51 9.37
CA PRO A 24 8.71 -6.41 9.87
C PRO A 24 8.40 -6.99 11.26
N GLN A 25 7.40 -6.47 11.98
CA GLN A 25 7.00 -6.97 13.30
C GLN A 25 6.03 -8.15 13.17
N GLU A 26 5.08 -8.04 12.24
CA GLU A 26 4.32 -9.17 11.71
C GLU A 26 4.84 -9.41 10.29
N PRO A 27 5.43 -10.56 9.93
CA PRO A 27 6.05 -10.77 8.62
C PRO A 27 5.00 -10.69 7.50
N LYS A 28 4.62 -9.48 7.12
CA LYS A 28 3.45 -9.20 6.28
C LYS A 28 3.84 -8.23 5.19
N LEU A 29 3.51 -8.60 3.96
CA LEU A 29 3.61 -7.76 2.78
C LEU A 29 2.20 -7.44 2.28
N SER A 30 1.89 -6.16 2.18
CA SER A 30 0.67 -5.65 1.56
C SER A 30 1.04 -4.83 0.32
N VAL A 31 0.50 -5.22 -0.84
CA VAL A 31 0.72 -4.53 -2.10
C VAL A 31 -0.56 -3.86 -2.53
N PHE A 32 -0.47 -2.56 -2.80
CA PHE A 32 -1.56 -1.75 -3.31
C PHE A 32 -1.28 -1.34 -4.75
N GLY A 33 -2.23 -1.59 -5.65
CA GLY A 33 -2.19 -1.17 -7.05
C GLY A 33 -3.04 0.09 -7.25
N PHE A 34 -2.58 1.02 -8.08
CA PHE A 34 -3.34 2.22 -8.41
C PHE A 34 -4.38 1.89 -9.49
N GLY A 35 -5.65 1.95 -9.11
CA GLY A 35 -6.77 1.66 -10.01
C GLY A 35 -7.08 2.81 -10.97
N ALA A 36 -7.86 2.51 -12.01
CA ALA A 36 -8.33 3.51 -12.97
C ALA A 36 -9.31 4.53 -12.36
N ASP A 37 -9.82 4.23 -11.17
CA ASP A 37 -10.63 5.10 -10.31
C ASP A 37 -9.78 6.13 -9.53
N GLY A 38 -8.45 6.03 -9.62
CA GLY A 38 -7.52 6.95 -8.95
C GLY A 38 -7.34 6.64 -7.46
N LEU A 39 -7.66 5.42 -7.02
CA LEU A 39 -7.51 4.96 -5.65
C LEU A 39 -6.61 3.73 -5.58
N TYR A 40 -5.96 3.56 -4.42
CA TYR A 40 -5.18 2.35 -4.16
C TYR A 40 -6.04 1.21 -3.64
N GLU A 41 -6.11 0.14 -4.43
CA GLU A 41 -6.74 -1.13 -4.07
C GLU A 41 -5.69 -2.13 -3.60
N LEU A 42 -6.01 -2.96 -2.60
CA LEU A 42 -5.12 -4.04 -2.16
C LEU A 42 -5.14 -5.15 -3.22
N VAL A 43 -4.03 -5.34 -3.91
CA VAL A 43 -3.91 -6.33 -4.99
C VAL A 43 -3.23 -7.62 -4.55
N ALA A 44 -2.42 -7.58 -3.49
CA ALA A 44 -1.85 -8.76 -2.87
C ALA A 44 -1.59 -8.56 -1.38
N GLU A 45 -1.79 -9.62 -0.59
CA GLU A 45 -1.39 -9.69 0.81
C GLU A 45 -0.73 -11.04 1.06
N VAL A 46 0.49 -11.02 1.61
CA VAL A 46 1.25 -12.22 2.01
C VAL A 46 1.60 -12.09 3.48
N LYS A 47 1.38 -13.15 4.25
CA LYS A 47 1.82 -13.28 5.64
C LYS A 47 2.81 -14.44 5.73
N GLY A 48 3.88 -14.26 6.47
CA GLY A 48 4.82 -15.31 6.84
C GLY A 48 4.20 -16.21 7.90
N ASP A 49 4.40 -17.52 7.73
CA ASP A 49 4.10 -18.56 8.71
C ASP A 49 5.20 -18.63 9.79
#